data_AF-A0A838JIL3-F1
#
_entry.id   AF-A0A838JIL3-F1
#
_cell.length_a   1.000
_cell.length_b   1.000
_cell.length_c   1.000
_cell.angle_alpha   90.00
_cell.angle_beta   90.00
_cell.angle_gamma   90.00
#
_symmetry.space_group_name_H-M   'P 1'
#
loop_
_entity.id
_entity.type
_entity.pdbx_description
1 polymer ?
#
loop_
_entity_poly.entity_id
_entity_poly.type
_entity_poly.pdbx_seq_one_letter_code
_entity_poly.pdbx_strand_id
1 'polypeptide(L)' 'MFFATQTIASQDAELWQAIDAERARQEHHIELIASENYASPAVLEAQGSVLTNKYAEGYPGKRYYGGCEYVDLVETLA' A
#
# COMPACT_ATOMS: atom_id res chain seq x y z
N MET A 1 18.48 -8.38 -1.47
CA MET A 1 17.17 -9.05 -1.26
C MET A 1 16.73 -8.68 0.14
N PHE A 2 15.53 -8.13 0.31
CA PHE A 2 15.02 -7.73 1.62
C PHE A 2 14.45 -8.94 2.36
N PHE A 3 14.56 -8.95 3.69
CA PHE A 3 13.98 -10.00 4.52
C PHE A 3 12.62 -9.55 5.03
N ALA A 4 11.67 -10.48 5.17
CA ALA A 4 10.36 -10.20 5.76
C ALA A 4 10.44 -9.64 7.20
N THR A 5 11.59 -9.81 7.86
CA THR A 5 11.89 -9.27 9.19
C THR A 5 12.29 -7.79 9.17
N GLN A 6 12.57 -7.19 8.02
CA GLN A 6 12.83 -5.75 7.89
C GLN A 6 11.52 -4.99 7.87
N THR A 7 11.05 -4.61 9.05
CA THR A 7 9.80 -3.87 9.26
C THR A 7 10.09 -2.45 9.71
N ILE A 8 9.11 -1.54 9.61
CA ILE A 8 9.26 -0.19 10.18
C ILE A 8 9.55 -0.28 11.68
N ALA A 9 8.88 -1.16 12.42
CA ALA A 9 9.12 -1.37 13.85
C ALA A 9 10.60 -1.67 14.19
N SER A 10 11.31 -2.42 13.34
CA SER A 10 12.73 -2.74 13.55
C SER A 10 13.71 -1.70 12.99
N GLN A 11 13.28 -0.90 12.02
CA GLN A 11 14.15 0.04 11.28
C GLN A 11 14.03 1.48 11.79
N ASP A 12 12.85 1.87 12.25
CA ASP A 12 12.51 3.21 12.72
C ASP A 12 11.44 3.13 13.82
N ALA A 13 11.90 3.11 15.07
CA ALA A 13 11.03 3.00 16.23
C ALA A 13 10.16 4.24 16.45
N GLU A 14 10.64 5.44 16.06
CA GLU A 14 9.89 6.68 16.21
C GLU A 14 8.71 6.72 15.23
N LEU A 15 8.97 6.38 13.96
CA LEU A 15 7.91 6.28 12.97
C LEU A 15 6.89 5.18 13.34
N TRP A 16 7.35 4.04 13.83
CA TRP A 16 6.45 2.98 14.29
C TRP A 16 5.53 3.44 15.43
N GLN A 17 6.09 4.14 16.43
CA GLN A 17 5.29 4.70 17.53
C GLN A 17 4.24 5.70 17.03
N ALA A 18 4.59 6.54 16.05
CA ALA A 18 3.64 7.47 15.45
C ALA A 18 2.49 6.76 14.72
N ILE A 19 2.79 5.69 13.97
CA ILE A 19 1.77 4.87 13.28
C ILE A 19 0.83 4.21 14.29
N ASP A 20 1.37 3.64 15.37
CA ASP A 20 0.57 2.97 16.40
C ASP A 20 -0.30 3.97 17.17
N ALA A 21 0.24 5.14 17.48
CA ALA A 21 -0.53 6.23 18.09
C ALA A 21 -1.69 6.71 17.20
N GLU A 22 -1.49 6.83 15.88
CA GLU A 22 -2.57 7.21 14.95
C GLU A 22 -3.63 6.10 14.83
N ARG A 23 -3.22 4.82 14.83
CA ARG A 23 -4.17 3.71 14.89
C ARG A 23 -5.05 3.80 16.13
N ALA A 24 -4.45 3.99 17.31
CA ALA A 24 -5.20 4.14 18.55
C ALA A 24 -6.12 5.38 18.51
N ARG A 25 -5.68 6.50 17.92
CA ARG A 25 -6.53 7.68 17.71
C ARG A 25 -7.77 7.34 16.87
N GLN A 26 -7.58 6.64 15.75
CA GLN A 26 -8.66 6.25 14.85
C GLN A 26 -9.66 5.28 15.50
N GLU A 27 -9.19 4.34 16.32
CA GLU A 27 -10.04 3.36 17.01
C GLU A 27 -10.80 3.95 18.21
N HIS A 28 -10.28 5.01 18.83
CA HIS A 28 -10.85 5.62 20.03
C HIS A 28 -11.58 6.94 19.79
N HIS A 29 -11.66 7.40 18.54
CA HIS A 29 -12.32 8.64 18.17
C HIS A 29 -13.47 8.40 17.18
N ILE A 30 -14.56 9.16 17.34
CA ILE A 30 -15.62 9.18 16.34
C ILE A 30 -15.20 10.14 15.24
N GLU A 31 -14.90 9.62 14.05
CA GLU A 31 -14.55 10.43 12.90
C GLU A 31 -15.81 10.92 12.16
N LEU A 32 -15.95 12.24 12.03
CA LEU A 32 -17.14 12.89 11.45
C LEU A 32 -16.85 13.66 10.17
N ILE A 33 -15.62 13.57 9.68
CA ILE A 33 -15.23 14.15 8.39
C ILE A 33 -15.85 13.31 7.28
N ALA A 34 -16.82 13.88 6.56
CA ALA A 34 -17.66 13.17 5.60
C ALA A 34 -16.90 12.53 4.42
N SER A 35 -15.68 12.99 4.13
CA SER A 35 -14.83 12.47 3.05
C SER A 35 -13.79 11.45 3.53
N GLU A 36 -13.62 11.27 4.84
CA GLU A 36 -12.70 10.28 5.39
C GLU A 36 -13.39 8.93 5.54
N ASN A 37 -12.59 7.86 5.46
CA ASN A 37 -13.06 6.49 5.59
C ASN A 37 -11.90 5.56 5.98
N TYR A 38 -12.23 4.34 6.40
CA TYR A 38 -11.27 3.30 6.74
C TYR A 38 -11.17 2.28 5.62
N ALA A 39 -9.98 2.16 5.03
CA ALA A 39 -9.71 1.10 4.07
C ALA A 39 -9.74 -0.27 4.76
N SER A 40 -10.24 -1.29 4.07
CA SER A 40 -10.20 -2.65 4.58
C SER A 40 -8.76 -3.19 4.63
N PRO A 41 -8.46 -4.19 5.49
CA PRO A 41 -7.14 -4.82 5.51
C PRO A 41 -6.68 -5.34 4.14
N ALA A 42 -7.61 -5.82 3.30
CA ALA A 42 -7.30 -6.30 1.95
C ALA A 42 -6.84 -5.17 1.00
N VAL A 43 -7.42 -3.97 1.12
CA VAL A 43 -6.97 -2.80 0.35
C VAL A 43 -5.57 -2.38 0.79
N LEU A 44 -5.31 -2.36 2.10
CA LEU A 44 -4.00 -2.00 2.64
C LEU A 44 -2.92 -3.02 2.26
N GLU A 45 -3.25 -4.31 2.22
CA GLU A 45 -2.35 -5.38 1.75
C GLU A 45 -1.93 -5.17 0.29
N ALA A 46 -2.89 -4.88 -0.60
CA ALA A 46 -2.59 -4.60 -2.00
C ALA A 46 -1.74 -3.34 -2.18
N GLN A 47 -2.05 -2.27 -1.44
CA GLN A 47 -1.32 -0.99 -1.48
C GLN A 47 0.14 -1.13 -1.04
N GLY A 48 0.42 -1.97 -0.05
CA GLY A 48 1.78 -2.24 0.46
C GLY A 48 2.55 -3.33 -0.31
N SER A 49 2.03 -3.80 -1.44
CA SER A 49 2.58 -4.95 -2.16
C SER A 49 3.74 -4.60 -3.10
N VAL A 50 4.35 -5.62 -3.69
CA VAL A 50 5.45 -5.48 -4.68
C VAL A 50 5.04 -4.76 -5.96
N LEU A 51 3.75 -4.52 -6.19
CA LEU A 51 3.26 -3.77 -7.36
C LEU A 51 3.86 -2.36 -7.41
N THR A 52 4.16 -1.75 -6.27
CA THR A 52 4.80 -0.42 -6.19
C THR A 52 6.19 -0.38 -6.83
N ASN A 53 6.86 -1.51 -7.02
CA ASN A 53 8.19 -1.56 -7.60
C ASN A 53 8.17 -1.42 -9.12
N LYS A 54 6.99 -1.53 -9.75
CA LYS A 54 6.89 -1.67 -11.20
C LYS A 54 6.54 -0.36 -11.88
N TYR A 55 7.42 0.07 -12.78
CA TYR A 55 7.13 1.12 -13.75
C TYR A 55 6.37 0.52 -14.94
N ALA A 56 5.16 1.02 -15.21
CA ALA A 56 4.22 0.47 -16.20
C ALA A 56 3.53 1.55 -17.05
N GLU A 57 4.29 2.53 -17.54
CA GLU A 57 3.75 3.58 -18.41
C GLU A 57 3.12 3.02 -19.69
N GLY A 58 2.01 3.62 -20.13
CA GLY A 58 1.18 3.16 -21.24
C GLY A 58 -0.07 2.44 -20.74
N TYR A 59 -0.70 1.66 -21.62
CA TYR A 59 -1.87 0.83 -21.29
C TYR A 59 -1.52 -0.66 -21.38
N PRO A 60 -2.35 -1.57 -20.84
CA PRO A 60 -2.16 -3.01 -20.98
C PRO A 60 -1.93 -3.42 -22.45
N GLY A 61 -0.89 -4.22 -22.70
CA GLY A 61 -0.45 -4.62 -24.04
C GLY A 61 0.19 -3.51 -24.90
N LYS A 62 0.28 -2.27 -24.39
CA LYS A 62 0.89 -1.09 -25.04
C LYS A 62 1.79 -0.33 -24.07
N ARG A 63 2.68 -1.05 -23.40
CA ARG A 63 3.62 -0.48 -22.43
C ARG A 63 4.88 0.04 -23.10
N TYR A 64 5.44 1.12 -22.55
CA TYR A 64 6.77 1.61 -22.95
C TYR A 64 7.91 0.78 -22.36
N TYR A 65 7.64 -0.03 -21.33
CA TYR A 65 8.62 -0.83 -20.61
C TYR A 65 8.19 -2.31 -20.56
N GLY A 66 9.17 -3.23 -20.63
CA GLY A 66 8.94 -4.68 -20.53
C GLY A 66 8.68 -5.17 -19.09
N GLY A 67 8.26 -6.43 -18.95
CA GLY A 67 8.03 -7.08 -17.64
C GLY A 67 6.76 -6.63 -16.92
N CYS A 68 5.72 -6.26 -17.66
CA CYS A 68 4.45 -5.75 -17.13
C CYS A 68 3.33 -6.80 -17.13
N GLU A 69 3.63 -8.08 -17.37
CA GLU A 69 2.64 -9.13 -17.63
C GLU A 69 1.57 -9.23 -16.52
N TYR A 70 2.00 -9.13 -15.27
CA TYR A 70 1.10 -9.20 -14.11
C TYR A 70 0.48 -7.86 -13.74
N VAL A 71 1.13 -6.74 -14.03
CA VAL A 71 0.52 -5.41 -13.81
C VAL A 71 -0.58 -5.15 -14.84
N ASP A 72 -0.40 -5.60 -16.08
CA ASP A 72 -1.45 -5.58 -17.10
C ASP A 72 -2.67 -6.39 -16.69
N LEU A 73 -2.47 -7.58 -16.10
CA LEU A 73 -3.56 -8.38 -15.54
C LEU A 73 -4.30 -7.61 -14.43
N VAL A 74 -3.57 -7.03 -13.48
CA VAL A 74 -4.17 -6.27 -12.36
C VAL A 74 -4.96 -5.06 -12.87
N GLU A 75 -4.40 -4.27 -13.80
CA GLU A 75 -5.09 -3.11 -14.38
C GLU A 75 -6.33 -3.49 -15.21
N THR A 76 -6.34 -4.69 -15.81
CA THR A 76 -7.51 -5.17 -16.57
C THR A 76 -8.65 -5.66 -15.67
N LEU A 77 -8.34 -6.09 -14.43
CA LEU A 77 -9.34 -6.59 -13.47
C LEU A 77 -10.09 -5.47 -12.75
N ALA A 78 -9.53 -4.26 -12.72
CA ALA A 78 -10.06 -3.08 -12.04
C ALA A 78 -10.81 -2.16 -13.02
#